data_AF-A9JSF3-F1
#
_entry.id   AF-A9JSF3-F1
#
_cell.length_a   1.000
_cell.length_b   1.000
_cell.length_c   1.000
_cell.angle_alpha   90.00
_cell.angle_beta   90.00
_cell.angle_gamma   90.00
#
_symmetry.space_group_name_H-M   'P 1'
#
loop_
_entity.id
_entity.type
_entity.pdbx_description
1 polymer ?
#
loop_
_entity_poly.entity_id
_entity_poly.type
_entity_poly.pdbx_seq_one_letter_code
_entity_poly.pdbx_strand_id
1 'polypeptide(L)'
;MARLLILLSVVLFSVYQTEQAHFLEKNYIDRINEEATTWKAGINFDPSTPKEDIIKLLGSTGVESAKKASIDQFKTDDDAYENVWIPRTFDARKKWRHCRTIGEVRDQGHCGSCWAFGTSSAFADRLCVATNADFNELLSAEEITFCCHTCG
;
A
#
# COMPACT_ATOMS: atom_id res chain seq x y z
N MET A 1 -10.98 -36.01 -34.58
CA MET A 1 -9.98 -35.74 -33.52
C MET A 1 -9.54 -34.27 -33.48
N ALA A 2 -9.03 -33.69 -34.57
CA ALA A 2 -8.56 -32.29 -34.57
C ALA A 2 -9.62 -31.24 -34.14
N ARG A 3 -10.87 -31.34 -34.64
CA ARG A 3 -11.95 -30.41 -34.23
C ARG A 3 -12.32 -30.48 -32.75
N LEU A 4 -12.21 -31.66 -32.14
CA LEU A 4 -12.49 -31.87 -30.71
C LEU A 4 -11.38 -31.26 -29.85
N LEU A 5 -10.12 -31.44 -30.28
CA LEU A 5 -8.95 -30.82 -29.63
C LEU A 5 -9.00 -29.29 -29.72
N ILE A 6 -9.40 -28.72 -30.87
CA ILE A 6 -9.57 -27.27 -31.03
C ILE A 6 -10.66 -26.76 -30.09
N LEU A 7 -11.85 -27.39 -30.06
CA LEU A 7 -12.93 -27.01 -29.16
C LEU A 7 -12.50 -27.08 -27.68
N LEU A 8 -11.83 -28.16 -27.27
CA LEU A 8 -11.30 -28.28 -25.90
C LEU A 8 -10.29 -27.19 -25.57
N SER A 9 -9.38 -26.87 -26.50
CA SER A 9 -8.39 -25.80 -26.29
C SER A 9 -9.05 -24.43 -26.16
N VAL A 10 -10.08 -24.13 -26.96
CA VAL A 10 -10.85 -22.88 -26.87
C VAL A 10 -11.58 -22.80 -25.54
N VAL A 11 -12.26 -23.86 -25.11
CA VAL A 11 -12.96 -23.89 -23.82
C VAL A 11 -11.99 -23.72 -22.65
N LEU A 12 -10.87 -24.44 -22.64
CA LEU A 12 -9.86 -24.31 -21.58
C LEU A 12 -9.24 -22.92 -21.55
N PHE A 13 -8.97 -22.32 -22.71
CA PHE A 13 -8.45 -20.96 -22.80
C PHE A 13 -9.49 -19.93 -22.33
N SER A 14 -10.77 -20.10 -22.67
CA SER A 14 -11.86 -19.25 -22.19
C SER A 14 -12.07 -19.36 -20.68
N VAL A 15 -11.99 -20.57 -20.12
CA VAL A 15 -12.07 -20.79 -18.66
C VAL A 15 -10.89 -20.15 -17.95
N TYR A 16 -9.67 -20.34 -18.46
CA TYR A 16 -8.47 -19.70 -17.91
C TYR A 16 -8.56 -18.16 -17.97
N GLN A 17 -9.05 -17.60 -19.08
CA GLN A 17 -9.28 -16.15 -19.22
C GLN A 17 -10.39 -15.61 -18.31
N THR A 18 -11.25 -16.48 -17.76
CA THR A 18 -12.38 -16.09 -16.90
C THR A 18 -12.18 -16.46 -15.44
N GLU A 19 -10.99 -16.94 -15.06
CA GLU A 19 -10.68 -17.25 -13.66
C GLU A 19 -10.55 -15.95 -12.87
N GLN A 20 -11.69 -15.53 -12.30
CA GLN A 20 -11.78 -14.36 -11.44
C GLN A 20 -11.08 -14.61 -10.10
N ALA A 21 -10.45 -13.57 -9.55
CA ALA A 21 -10.02 -13.60 -8.17
C ALA A 21 -11.22 -13.80 -7.23
N HIS A 22 -11.33 -14.99 -6.62
CA HIS A 22 -12.44 -15.37 -5.72
C HIS A 22 -12.75 -14.32 -4.64
N PHE A 23 -11.74 -13.61 -4.15
CA PHE A 23 -11.92 -12.57 -3.11
C PHE A 23 -12.60 -11.28 -3.61
N LEU A 24 -12.78 -11.11 -4.93
CA LEU A 24 -13.53 -10.02 -5.53
C LEU A 24 -15.00 -10.40 -5.82
N GLU A 25 -15.39 -11.66 -5.61
CA GLU A 25 -16.76 -12.10 -5.85
C GLU A 25 -17.74 -11.48 -4.83
N LYS A 26 -18.96 -11.18 -5.28
CA LYS A 26 -19.98 -10.53 -4.44
C LYS A 26 -20.39 -11.40 -3.23
N ASN A 27 -20.52 -12.70 -3.41
CA ASN A 27 -20.80 -13.66 -2.33
C ASN A 27 -19.72 -13.61 -1.22
N TYR A 28 -18.46 -13.42 -1.58
CA TYR A 28 -17.35 -13.33 -0.63
C TYR A 28 -17.42 -12.01 0.16
N ILE A 29 -17.72 -10.90 -0.51
CA ILE A 29 -17.96 -9.60 0.12
C ILE A 29 -19.16 -9.66 1.07
N ASP A 30 -20.25 -10.29 0.65
CA ASP A 30 -21.47 -10.44 1.47
C ASP A 30 -21.16 -11.25 2.74
N ARG A 31 -20.43 -12.37 2.64
CA ARG A 31 -19.97 -13.16 3.80
C ARG A 31 -19.08 -12.37 4.76
N ILE A 32 -18.17 -11.54 4.24
CA ILE A 32 -17.35 -10.66 5.08
C ILE A 32 -18.25 -9.70 5.86
N ASN A 33 -19.25 -9.11 5.20
CA ASN A 33 -20.16 -8.14 5.81
C ASN A 33 -21.13 -8.77 6.82
N GLU A 34 -21.35 -10.09 6.79
CA GLU A 34 -22.11 -10.82 7.83
C GLU A 34 -21.33 -10.89 9.15
N GLU A 35 -19.99 -10.91 9.10
CA GLU A 35 -19.12 -11.02 10.28
C GLU A 35 -18.53 -9.66 10.72
N ALA A 36 -18.24 -8.76 9.78
CA ALA A 36 -17.59 -7.49 10.04
C ALA A 36 -18.56 -6.50 10.72
N THR A 37 -18.18 -6.01 11.90
CA THR A 37 -19.01 -5.08 12.70
C THR A 37 -18.47 -3.65 12.75
N THR A 38 -17.18 -3.45 12.47
CA THR A 38 -16.48 -2.16 12.60
C THR A 38 -16.11 -1.52 11.27
N TRP A 39 -16.30 -2.24 10.16
CA TRP A 39 -16.02 -1.80 8.80
C TRP A 39 -16.98 -2.49 7.83
N LYS A 40 -17.07 -1.97 6.59
CA LYS A 40 -17.93 -2.51 5.54
C LYS A 40 -17.09 -2.82 4.30
N ALA A 41 -17.13 -4.06 3.84
CA ALA A 41 -16.51 -4.49 2.60
C ALA A 41 -17.31 -3.99 1.38
N GLY A 42 -16.59 -3.67 0.31
CA GLY A 42 -17.15 -3.21 -0.96
C GLY A 42 -16.19 -3.49 -2.11
N ILE A 43 -16.66 -3.24 -3.33
CA ILE A 43 -15.89 -3.44 -4.56
C ILE A 43 -14.98 -2.23 -4.78
N ASN A 44 -13.66 -2.44 -4.75
CA ASN A 44 -12.65 -1.41 -5.06
C ASN A 44 -11.95 -1.64 -6.40
N PHE A 45 -11.87 -2.89 -6.85
CA PHE A 45 -11.28 -3.29 -8.13
C PHE A 45 -12.37 -3.89 -9.01
N ASP A 46 -12.20 -3.81 -10.33
CA ASP A 46 -13.12 -4.50 -11.25
C ASP A 46 -13.12 -6.00 -10.91
N PRO A 47 -14.29 -6.65 -10.77
CA PRO A 47 -14.38 -8.09 -10.52
C PRO A 47 -13.61 -8.95 -11.52
N SER A 48 -13.39 -8.50 -12.77
CA SER A 48 -12.57 -9.21 -13.76
C SER A 48 -11.06 -9.02 -13.58
N THR A 49 -10.61 -8.29 -12.56
CA THR A 49 -9.19 -8.06 -12.30
C THR A 49 -8.51 -9.39 -11.93
N PRO A 50 -7.42 -9.79 -12.62
CA PRO A 50 -6.68 -11.00 -12.28
C PRO A 50 -6.12 -10.97 -10.87
N LYS A 51 -6.03 -12.15 -10.25
CA LYS A 51 -5.43 -12.31 -8.91
C LYS A 51 -3.98 -11.82 -8.89
N GLU A 52 -3.24 -12.07 -9.95
CA GLU A 52 -1.83 -11.71 -10.11
C GLU A 52 -1.64 -10.19 -10.07
N ASP A 53 -2.57 -9.43 -10.66
CA ASP A 53 -2.53 -7.97 -10.67
C ASP A 53 -2.71 -7.41 -9.26
N ILE A 54 -3.60 -8.01 -8.47
CA ILE A 54 -3.81 -7.64 -7.06
C ILE A 54 -2.58 -8.01 -6.22
N ILE A 55 -2.01 -9.21 -6.42
CA ILE A 55 -0.79 -9.63 -5.71
C ILE A 55 0.37 -8.70 -6.03
N LYS A 56 0.47 -8.22 -7.27
CA LYS A 56 1.55 -7.31 -7.69
C LYS A 56 1.52 -5.98 -6.96
N LEU A 57 0.37 -5.55 -6.43
CA LEU A 57 0.28 -4.34 -5.59
C LEU A 57 0.97 -4.53 -4.22
N LEU A 58 1.18 -5.78 -3.78
CA LEU A 58 1.73 -6.16 -2.48
C LEU A 58 3.25 -6.33 -2.52
N GLY A 59 3.97 -5.29 -2.93
CA GLY A 59 5.41 -5.40 -3.25
C GLY A 59 6.41 -5.32 -2.09
N SER A 60 5.98 -5.12 -0.85
CA SER A 60 6.91 -5.11 0.30
C SER A 60 7.26 -6.54 0.73
N THR A 61 8.55 -6.86 0.83
CA THR A 61 9.01 -8.23 1.13
C THR A 61 9.09 -8.57 2.63
N GLY A 62 8.69 -7.62 3.50
CA GLY A 62 8.61 -7.79 4.95
C GLY A 62 9.60 -6.92 5.73
N VAL A 63 9.63 -7.13 7.05
CA VAL A 63 10.40 -6.29 8.01
C VAL A 63 11.54 -7.05 8.69
N GLU A 64 11.96 -8.19 8.15
CA GLU A 64 13.01 -9.03 8.76
C GLU A 64 14.35 -8.31 8.90
N SER A 65 14.69 -7.46 7.94
CA SER A 65 15.85 -6.57 8.01
C SER A 65 15.74 -5.60 9.19
N ALA A 66 14.55 -5.05 9.43
CA ALA A 66 14.29 -4.16 10.56
C ALA A 66 14.31 -4.91 11.90
N LYS A 67 13.90 -6.19 11.94
CA LYS A 67 14.02 -7.03 13.15
C LYS A 67 15.47 -7.35 13.52
N LYS A 68 16.36 -7.38 12.54
CA LYS A 68 17.81 -7.55 12.73
C LYS A 68 18.55 -6.24 12.99
N ALA A 69 17.89 -5.10 12.76
CA ALA A 69 18.46 -3.80 13.03
C ALA A 69 18.72 -3.66 14.53
N SER A 70 19.84 -3.06 14.88
CA SER A 70 20.20 -2.84 16.27
C SER A 70 19.32 -1.74 16.87
N ILE A 71 19.03 -1.84 18.17
CA ILE A 71 18.05 -0.98 18.86
C ILE A 71 18.45 0.50 18.85
N ASP A 72 19.74 0.79 18.76
CA ASP A 72 20.34 2.13 18.61
C ASP A 72 20.01 2.80 17.28
N GLN A 73 19.56 2.05 16.27
CA GLN A 73 19.08 2.60 15.00
C GLN A 73 17.67 3.18 15.12
N PHE A 74 16.96 2.88 16.20
CA PHE A 74 15.64 3.41 16.48
C PHE A 74 15.74 4.48 17.56
N LYS A 75 14.96 5.55 17.39
CA LYS A 75 14.78 6.55 18.43
C LYS A 75 13.94 5.95 19.55
N THR A 76 14.61 5.54 20.63
CA THR A 76 14.00 4.91 21.81
C THR A 76 13.73 5.91 22.94
N ASP A 77 14.37 7.07 22.90
CA ASP A 77 14.24 8.12 23.92
C ASP A 77 14.23 9.51 23.27
N ASP A 78 13.44 10.42 23.85
CA ASP A 78 13.38 11.84 23.48
C ASP A 78 12.92 12.62 24.70
N ASP A 79 13.66 13.66 25.10
CA ASP A 79 13.27 14.59 26.16
C ASP A 79 11.87 15.18 25.88
N ALA A 80 11.50 15.30 24.59
CA ALA A 80 10.19 15.73 24.17
C ALA A 80 9.06 14.75 24.53
N TYR A 81 9.34 13.54 25.04
CA TYR A 81 8.36 12.56 25.53
C TYR A 81 8.14 12.61 27.05
N GLU A 82 8.94 13.38 27.80
CA GLU A 82 8.70 13.56 29.24
C GLU A 82 7.44 14.41 29.49
N ASN A 83 6.51 13.90 30.31
CA ASN A 83 5.28 14.59 30.72
C ASN A 83 4.37 15.05 29.55
N VAL A 84 4.41 14.35 28.42
CA VAL A 84 3.58 14.70 27.25
C VAL A 84 2.14 14.28 27.43
N TRP A 85 1.24 15.24 27.25
CA TRP A 85 -0.16 14.95 27.03
C TRP A 85 -0.39 14.53 25.57
N ILE A 86 -0.78 13.27 25.36
CA ILE A 86 -1.14 12.73 24.04
C ILE A 86 -2.67 12.83 23.88
N PRO A 87 -3.19 13.51 22.83
CA PRO A 87 -4.62 13.63 22.63
C PRO A 87 -5.26 12.29 22.29
N ARG A 88 -6.52 12.07 22.72
CA ARG A 88 -7.30 10.88 22.36
C ARG A 88 -7.53 10.73 20.85
N THR A 89 -7.50 11.83 20.12
CA THR A 89 -7.66 11.87 18.66
C THR A 89 -6.63 12.80 18.06
N PHE A 90 -5.95 12.35 17.01
CA PHE A 90 -4.94 13.12 16.31
C PHE A 90 -5.07 12.93 14.79
N ASP A 91 -4.89 14.00 14.03
CA ASP A 91 -4.87 13.99 12.57
C ASP A 91 -3.75 14.91 12.10
N ALA A 92 -2.71 14.33 11.51
CA ALA A 92 -1.53 15.05 11.04
C ALA A 92 -1.88 16.17 10.04
N ARG A 93 -2.87 15.93 9.18
CA ARG A 93 -3.36 16.91 8.19
C ARG A 93 -3.95 18.15 8.86
N LYS A 94 -4.54 17.99 10.04
CA LYS A 94 -5.11 19.09 10.84
C LYS A 94 -4.06 19.78 11.69
N LYS A 95 -3.05 19.06 12.17
CA LYS A 95 -1.96 19.62 12.98
C LYS A 95 -1.00 20.46 12.14
N TRP A 96 -0.62 19.96 10.97
CA TRP A 96 0.33 20.59 10.06
C TRP A 96 -0.34 20.96 8.74
N ARG A 97 -1.40 21.79 8.81
CA ARG A 97 -2.22 22.18 7.65
C ARG A 97 -1.44 22.87 6.52
N HIS A 98 -0.26 23.42 6.83
CA HIS A 98 0.62 24.05 5.85
C HIS A 98 1.39 23.01 5.02
N CYS A 99 1.57 21.78 5.51
CA CYS A 99 2.20 20.70 4.76
C CYS A 99 1.18 20.02 3.87
N ARG A 100 1.25 20.32 2.57
CA ARG A 100 0.31 19.82 1.55
C ARG A 100 0.54 18.35 1.22
N THR A 101 1.78 17.89 1.40
CA THR A 101 2.16 16.48 1.20
C THR A 101 1.40 15.56 2.17
N ILE A 102 1.09 16.04 3.38
CA ILE A 102 0.39 15.26 4.39
C ILE A 102 -1.06 15.07 3.95
N GLY A 103 -1.39 13.83 3.60
CA GLY A 103 -2.71 13.43 3.13
C GLY A 103 -2.86 13.39 1.61
N GLU A 104 -1.80 13.69 0.85
CA GLU A 104 -1.77 13.45 -0.58
C GLU A 104 -1.81 11.94 -0.86
N VAL A 105 -2.81 11.50 -1.63
CA VAL A 105 -2.97 10.08 -2.00
C VAL A 105 -2.26 9.84 -3.33
N ARG A 106 -1.28 8.94 -3.32
CA ARG A 106 -0.46 8.61 -4.50
C ARG A 106 -0.80 7.23 -5.04
N ASP A 107 -0.59 7.03 -6.34
CA ASP A 107 -0.82 5.77 -7.04
C ASP A 107 0.51 5.13 -7.47
N GLN A 108 0.76 3.90 -6.99
CA GLN A 108 1.95 3.12 -7.36
C GLN A 108 1.84 2.48 -8.75
N GLY A 109 0.66 2.54 -9.36
CA GLY A 109 0.34 1.91 -10.63
C GLY A 109 0.44 0.39 -10.58
N HIS A 110 0.65 -0.23 -11.74
CA HIS A 110 0.81 -1.67 -11.89
C HIS A 110 2.25 -2.13 -11.54
N CYS A 111 2.74 -1.72 -10.37
CA CYS A 111 4.08 -1.99 -9.85
C CYS A 111 4.01 -2.35 -8.36
N GLY A 112 4.88 -3.25 -7.90
CA GLY A 112 5.06 -3.58 -6.48
C GLY A 112 5.92 -2.55 -5.73
N SER A 113 5.68 -1.26 -5.93
CA SER A 113 6.50 -0.16 -5.38
C SER A 113 5.92 0.46 -4.12
N CYS A 114 4.94 -0.19 -3.47
CA CYS A 114 4.29 0.33 -2.25
C CYS A 114 5.29 0.70 -1.14
N TRP A 115 6.39 -0.05 -1.00
CA TRP A 115 7.47 0.21 -0.05
C TRP A 115 8.18 1.56 -0.31
N ALA A 116 8.38 1.91 -1.59
CA ALA A 116 8.99 3.17 -2.00
C ALA A 116 8.00 4.34 -1.87
N PHE A 117 6.73 4.13 -2.21
CA PHE A 117 5.67 5.13 -2.06
C PHE A 117 5.41 5.46 -0.59
N GLY A 118 5.31 4.47 0.29
CA GLY A 118 5.16 4.69 1.73
C GLY A 118 6.35 5.45 2.33
N THR A 119 7.56 5.06 1.96
CA THR A 119 8.80 5.68 2.45
C THR A 119 8.96 7.12 1.98
N SER A 120 8.86 7.36 0.66
CA SER A 120 9.01 8.71 0.09
C SER A 120 7.93 9.67 0.59
N SER A 121 6.69 9.21 0.77
CA SER A 121 5.59 10.05 1.26
C SER A 121 5.80 10.45 2.72
N ALA A 122 6.11 9.49 3.60
CA ALA A 122 6.38 9.79 5.00
C ALA A 122 7.63 10.69 5.17
N PHE A 123 8.64 10.54 4.30
CA PHE A 123 9.82 11.38 4.34
C PHE A 123 9.53 12.80 3.86
N ALA A 124 8.77 12.98 2.78
CA ALA A 124 8.32 14.31 2.33
C ALA A 124 7.55 15.05 3.43
N ASP A 125 6.63 14.36 4.12
CA ASP A 125 5.87 14.90 5.25
C ASP A 125 6.77 15.36 6.39
N ARG A 126 7.75 14.52 6.77
CA ARG A 126 8.72 14.85 7.82
C ARG A 126 9.61 16.03 7.45
N LEU A 127 10.04 16.13 6.18
CA LEU A 127 10.80 17.29 5.70
C LEU A 127 9.97 18.56 5.84
N CYS A 128 8.70 18.54 5.45
CA CYS A 128 7.84 19.71 5.63
C CYS A 128 7.68 20.11 7.09
N VAL A 129 7.41 19.15 7.98
CA VAL A 129 7.29 19.42 9.42
C VAL A 129 8.58 19.98 10.00
N ALA A 130 9.73 19.38 9.68
CA ALA A 130 11.03 19.77 10.23
C ALA A 130 11.52 21.13 9.70
N THR A 131 11.13 21.49 8.47
CA THR A 131 11.52 22.74 7.83
C THR A 131 10.45 23.82 7.92
N ASN A 132 9.37 23.60 8.68
CA ASN A 132 8.25 24.53 8.82
C ASN A 132 7.70 25.01 7.46
N ALA A 133 7.51 24.06 6.53
CA ALA A 133 7.04 24.25 5.16
C ALA A 133 8.03 24.86 4.14
N ASP A 134 9.29 25.11 4.49
CA ASP A 134 10.29 25.55 3.49
C ASP A 134 10.47 24.48 2.40
N PHE A 135 10.40 23.20 2.77
CA PHE A 135 10.23 22.09 1.83
C PHE A 135 8.79 21.57 1.90
N ASN A 136 8.05 21.57 0.80
CA ASN A 136 6.64 21.17 0.78
C ASN A 136 6.26 20.54 -0.56
N GLU A 137 7.11 19.61 -1.00
CA GLU A 137 7.03 18.92 -2.29
C GLU A 137 7.05 17.41 -2.05
N LEU A 138 6.56 16.63 -3.02
CA LEU A 138 6.68 15.18 -2.97
C LEU A 138 8.11 14.75 -3.29
N LEU A 139 8.58 13.69 -2.62
CA LEU A 139 9.82 13.02 -2.99
C LEU A 139 9.57 11.97 -4.09
N SER A 140 10.56 11.81 -4.97
CA SER A 140 10.55 10.83 -6.06
C SER A 140 10.45 9.41 -5.50
N ALA A 141 9.32 8.75 -5.75
CA ALA A 141 9.18 7.34 -5.40
C ALA A 141 9.92 6.47 -6.43
N GLU A 142 10.04 6.97 -7.66
CA GLU A 142 10.72 6.37 -8.79
C GLU A 142 12.22 6.24 -8.52
N GLU A 143 12.85 7.27 -7.96
CA GLU A 143 14.26 7.23 -7.58
C GLU A 143 14.53 6.08 -6.60
N ILE A 144 13.72 5.99 -5.55
CA ILE A 144 13.82 4.91 -4.56
C ILE A 144 13.58 3.55 -5.23
N THR A 145 12.57 3.46 -6.10
CA THR A 145 12.16 2.21 -6.78
C THR A 145 13.21 1.68 -7.75
N PHE A 146 13.87 2.56 -8.52
CA PHE A 146 14.73 2.15 -9.64
C PHE A 146 16.23 2.29 -9.35
N CYS A 147 16.62 3.15 -8.41
CA CYS A 147 18.03 3.42 -8.11
C CYS A 147 18.51 2.74 -6.81
N CYS A 148 17.61 2.35 -5.89
CA CYS A 148 18.03 1.57 -4.72
C CYS A 148 18.08 0.07 -5.02
N HIS A 149 19.29 -0.47 -5.24
CA HIS A 149 19.50 -1.89 -5.55
C HIS A 149 19.47 -2.82 -4.32
N THR A 150 19.34 -2.27 -3.11
CA THR A 150 19.32 -3.03 -1.85
C THR A 150 18.05 -2.81 -1.03
N CYS A 151 17.06 -2.10 -1.59
CA CYS A 151 15.79 -1.81 -0.93
C CYS A 151 14.65 -2.68 -1.49
N GLY A 152 13.56 -2.80 -0.74
CA GLY A 152 12.33 -3.50 -1.13
C GLY A 152 12.05 -4.79 -0.36
#